data_AF-A0A2G2FCJ2-F1
#
_entry.id   AF-A0A2G2FCJ2-F1
#
_cell.length_a   1.000
_cell.length_b   1.000
_cell.length_c   1.000
_cell.angle_alpha   90.00
_cell.angle_beta   90.00
_cell.angle_gamma   90.00
#
_symmetry.space_group_name_H-M   'P 1'
#
loop_
_entity.id
_entity.type
_entity.pdbx_description
1 polymer ?
#
loop_
_entity_poly.entity_id
_entity_poly.type
_entity_poly.pdbx_seq_one_letter_code
_entity_poly.pdbx_strand_id
1 'polypeptide(L)'
;MQITITKEEQIILQELKQDLIRIKQGLVEWSIGLLILIKDSVVQFILSYNEFAISNIKRKGLVNILSDRALRFFKMDYEEVEKDKKDREKPRKRTVKYYVLKGVKVIFFPAYLIICAMLIILNKKIKKNVINKYET
;
A
#
# COMPACT_ATOMS: atom_id res chain seq x y z
N MET A 1 -40.06 -7.68 -26.42
CA MET A 1 -39.12 -8.80 -26.67
C MET A 1 -38.92 -9.54 -25.35
N GLN A 2 -39.62 -10.65 -25.14
CA GLN A 2 -39.31 -11.58 -24.06
C GLN A 2 -38.27 -12.55 -24.64
N ILE A 3 -37.02 -12.42 -24.20
CA ILE A 3 -35.95 -13.35 -24.58
C ILE A 3 -36.22 -14.61 -23.78
N THR A 4 -36.84 -15.62 -24.40
CA THR A 4 -36.96 -16.96 -23.81
C THR A 4 -35.60 -17.62 -23.90
N ILE A 5 -34.79 -17.40 -22.87
CA ILE A 5 -33.46 -18.01 -22.74
C ILE A 5 -33.64 -19.52 -22.74
N THR A 6 -32.95 -20.20 -23.65
CA THR A 6 -32.94 -21.66 -23.72
C THR A 6 -32.23 -22.24 -22.49
N LYS A 7 -32.56 -23.49 -22.11
CA LYS A 7 -31.97 -24.13 -20.92
C LYS A 7 -30.44 -24.18 -20.99
N GLU A 8 -29.89 -24.33 -22.18
CA GLU A 8 -28.44 -24.33 -22.43
C GLU A 8 -27.80 -22.97 -22.14
N GLU A 9 -28.41 -21.88 -22.60
CA GLU A 9 -27.95 -20.52 -22.30
C GLU A 9 -28.01 -20.19 -20.80
N GLN A 10 -29.00 -20.74 -20.07
CA GLN A 10 -29.07 -20.59 -18.61
C GLN A 10 -27.92 -21.29 -17.89
N ILE A 11 -27.49 -22.46 -18.38
CA ILE A 11 -26.35 -23.20 -17.83
C ILE A 11 -25.06 -22.40 -18.05
N ILE A 12 -24.84 -21.92 -19.29
CA ILE A 12 -23.67 -21.10 -19.62
C ILE A 12 -23.63 -19.84 -18.75
N LEU A 13 -24.77 -19.16 -18.55
CA LEU A 13 -24.85 -17.98 -17.67
C LEU A 13 -24.52 -18.30 -16.22
N GLN A 14 -24.90 -19.48 -15.71
CA GLN A 14 -24.56 -19.89 -14.35
C GLN A 14 -23.07 -20.19 -14.19
N GLU A 15 -22.46 -20.88 -15.16
CA GLU A 15 -21.02 -21.15 -15.18
C GLU A 15 -20.23 -19.84 -15.22
N LEU A 16 -20.59 -18.94 -16.13
CA LEU A 16 -19.94 -17.63 -16.27
C LEU A 16 -20.04 -16.80 -15.00
N LYS A 17 -21.18 -16.88 -14.31
CA LYS A 17 -21.39 -16.23 -13.00
C LYS A 17 -20.47 -16.84 -11.92
N GLN A 18 -20.32 -18.15 -11.89
CA GLN A 18 -19.43 -18.82 -10.93
C GLN A 18 -17.97 -18.43 -11.16
N ASP A 19 -17.53 -18.41 -12.42
CA ASP A 19 -16.16 -18.00 -12.76
C ASP A 19 -15.90 -16.54 -12.41
N LEU A 20 -16.86 -15.64 -12.64
CA LEU A 20 -16.74 -14.24 -12.23
C LEU A 20 -16.59 -14.09 -10.72
N ILE A 21 -17.28 -14.93 -9.94
CA ILE A 21 -17.16 -14.94 -8.47
C ILE A 21 -15.77 -15.41 -8.06
N ARG A 22 -15.24 -16.46 -8.68
CA ARG A 22 -13.88 -16.97 -8.42
C ARG A 22 -12.82 -15.92 -8.74
N ILE A 23 -12.91 -15.29 -9.91
CA ILE A 23 -11.98 -14.23 -10.32
C ILE A 23 -12.05 -13.05 -9.34
N LYS A 24 -13.25 -12.65 -8.92
CA LYS A 24 -13.44 -11.60 -7.91
C LYS A 24 -12.77 -11.95 -6.58
N GLN A 25 -12.95 -13.19 -6.09
CA GLN A 25 -12.33 -13.64 -4.84
C GLN A 25 -10.79 -13.64 -4.96
N GLY A 26 -10.25 -14.19 -6.05
CA GLY A 26 -8.81 -14.18 -6.31
C GLY A 26 -8.22 -12.76 -6.37
N LEU A 27 -8.92 -11.82 -7.02
CA LEU A 27 -8.50 -10.42 -7.05
C LEU A 27 -8.49 -9.78 -5.65
N VAL A 28 -9.47 -10.09 -4.80
CA VAL A 28 -9.51 -9.59 -3.42
C VAL A 28 -8.33 -10.14 -2.62
N GLU A 29 -8.07 -11.44 -2.69
CA GLU A 29 -6.94 -12.07 -2.00
C GLU A 29 -5.60 -11.47 -2.44
N TRP A 30 -5.42 -11.29 -3.75
CA TRP A 30 -4.23 -10.64 -4.30
C TRP A 30 -4.10 -9.20 -3.83
N SER A 31 -5.21 -8.45 -3.78
CA SER A 31 -5.20 -7.07 -3.29
C SER A 31 -4.77 -6.98 -1.82
N ILE A 32 -5.20 -7.94 -0.99
CA ILE A 32 -4.81 -8.02 0.42
C ILE A 32 -3.33 -8.36 0.55
N GLY A 33 -2.84 -9.36 -0.20
CA GLY A 33 -1.42 -9.72 -0.22
C GLY A 33 -0.53 -8.56 -0.65
N LEU A 34 -0.95 -7.82 -1.68
CA LEU A 34 -0.24 -6.64 -2.18
C LEU A 34 -0.22 -5.50 -1.14
N LEU A 35 -1.33 -5.29 -0.41
CA LEU A 35 -1.38 -4.31 0.68
C LEU A 35 -0.40 -4.65 1.82
N ILE A 36 -0.26 -5.93 2.16
CA ILE A 36 0.70 -6.39 3.18
C ILE A 36 2.13 -6.10 2.73
N LEU A 37 2.49 -6.42 1.48
CA LEU A 37 3.81 -6.15 0.93
C LEU A 37 4.13 -4.65 0.87
N ILE A 38 3.16 -3.83 0.48
CA ILE A 38 3.31 -2.37 0.49
C ILE A 38 3.52 -1.86 1.91
N LYS A 39 2.74 -2.33 2.89
CA LYS A 39 2.89 -1.94 4.30
C LYS A 39 4.31 -2.22 4.78
N ASP A 40 4.83 -3.42 4.54
CA ASP A 40 6.17 -3.80 5.00
C ASP A 40 7.25 -2.95 4.31
N SER A 41 7.10 -2.70 3.01
CA SER A 41 7.99 -1.81 2.25
C SER A 41 7.97 -0.38 2.78
N VAL A 42 6.80 0.15 3.12
CA VAL A 42 6.63 1.49 3.70
C VAL A 42 7.26 1.57 5.08
N VAL A 43 7.08 0.55 5.92
CA VAL A 43 7.72 0.48 7.25
C VAL A 43 9.24 0.48 7.11
N GLN A 44 9.80 -0.36 6.25
CA GLN A 44 11.24 -0.40 5.99
C GLN A 44 11.76 0.93 5.42
N PHE A 45 11.00 1.57 4.54
CA PHE A 45 11.33 2.88 3.99
C PHE A 45 11.34 3.99 5.07
N ILE A 46 10.35 3.98 5.97
CA ILE A 46 10.29 4.94 7.09
C ILE A 46 11.48 4.73 8.04
N LEU A 47 11.81 3.48 8.36
CA LEU A 47 12.98 3.15 9.17
C LEU A 47 14.26 3.64 8.50
N SER A 48 14.41 3.40 7.19
CA SER A 48 15.50 3.94 6.39
C SER A 48 15.59 5.47 6.51
N TYR A 49 14.48 6.21 6.45
CA TYR A 49 14.53 7.67 6.58
C TYR A 49 15.12 8.13 7.93
N ASN A 50 14.85 7.38 8.99
CA ASN A 50 15.45 7.65 10.29
C ASN A 50 16.94 7.30 10.31
N GLU A 51 17.35 6.18 9.72
CA GLU A 51 18.76 5.77 9.62
C GLU A 51 19.61 6.79 8.85
N PHE A 52 19.11 7.31 7.73
CA PHE A 52 19.78 8.34 6.92
C PHE A 52 19.52 9.78 7.41
N ALA A 53 19.00 9.97 8.62
CA ALA A 53 18.92 11.30 9.20
C ALA A 53 20.32 11.91 9.33
N ILE A 54 20.47 13.20 9.03
CA ILE A 54 21.76 13.91 9.08
C ILE A 54 22.45 13.75 10.44
N SER A 55 21.69 13.70 11.54
CA SER A 55 22.24 13.42 12.88
C SER A 55 22.88 12.04 12.99
N ASN A 56 22.26 11.03 12.39
CA ASN A 56 22.72 9.64 12.43
C ASN A 56 23.90 9.44 11.48
N ILE A 57 23.89 10.08 10.31
CA ILE A 57 25.03 10.11 9.38
C ILE A 57 26.25 10.74 10.06
N LYS A 58 26.07 11.85 10.79
CA LYS A 58 27.16 12.49 11.54
C LYS A 58 27.69 11.62 12.68
N ARG A 59 26.84 10.80 13.30
CA ARG A 59 27.20 9.97 14.45
C ARG A 59 27.84 8.63 14.06
N LYS A 60 27.20 7.89 13.14
CA LYS A 60 27.63 6.55 12.73
C LYS A 60 28.49 6.53 11.47
N GLY A 61 28.43 7.57 10.64
CA GLY A 61 29.06 7.61 9.33
C GLY A 61 28.21 6.92 8.26
N LEU A 62 28.16 7.51 7.06
CA LEU A 62 27.34 7.00 5.95
C LEU A 62 27.71 5.57 5.54
N VAL A 63 29.02 5.26 5.51
CA VAL A 63 29.53 3.95 5.12
C VAL A 63 29.05 2.86 6.08
N ASN A 64 29.13 3.09 7.40
CA ASN A 64 28.68 2.12 8.40
C ASN A 64 27.17 1.88 8.30
N ILE A 65 26.38 2.94 8.06
CA ILE A 65 24.92 2.80 7.84
C ILE A 65 24.63 1.93 6.61
N LEU A 66 25.39 2.11 5.52
CA LEU A 66 25.24 1.32 4.31
C LEU A 66 25.69 -0.13 4.52
N SER A 67 26.79 -0.36 5.23
CA SER A 67 27.29 -1.70 5.57
C SER A 67 26.29 -2.46 6.45
N ASP A 68 25.80 -1.85 7.53
CA ASP A 68 24.77 -2.45 8.39
C ASP A 68 23.51 -2.79 7.59
N ARG A 69 23.13 -1.93 6.64
CA ARG A 69 21.97 -2.18 5.79
C ARG A 69 22.20 -3.32 4.80
N ALA A 70 23.39 -3.40 4.21
CA ALA A 70 23.75 -4.50 3.33
C ALA A 70 23.73 -5.83 4.10
N LEU A 71 24.28 -5.86 5.31
CA LEU A 71 24.24 -7.03 6.19
C LEU A 71 22.82 -7.45 6.55
N ARG A 72 21.94 -6.49 6.93
CA ARG A 72 20.49 -6.72 7.11
C ARG A 72 19.83 -7.29 5.86
N PHE A 73 20.15 -6.74 4.69
CA PHE A 73 19.56 -7.16 3.40
C PHE A 73 19.95 -8.60 3.05
N PHE A 74 21.21 -8.97 3.26
CA PHE A 74 21.70 -10.31 3.01
C PHE A 74 21.41 -11.30 4.15
N LYS A 75 20.71 -10.88 5.20
CA LYS A 75 20.44 -11.67 6.42
C LYS A 75 21.71 -12.25 7.04
N MET A 76 22.83 -11.53 6.90
CA MET A 76 24.12 -11.92 7.48
C MET A 76 24.28 -11.43 8.93
N ASP A 77 23.25 -10.79 9.48
CA ASP A 77 23.18 -10.38 10.89
C ASP A 77 22.91 -11.58 11.81
N TYR A 78 23.86 -12.49 11.89
CA TYR A 78 23.99 -13.41 13.02
C TYR A 78 25.09 -12.82 13.92
N GLU A 79 24.72 -12.31 15.10
CA GLU A 79 25.58 -12.03 16.29
C GLU A 79 25.77 -10.59 16.83
N GLU A 80 25.16 -9.52 16.30
CA GLU A 80 25.28 -8.17 16.92
C GLU A 80 24.07 -7.71 17.75
N VAL A 81 23.37 -8.63 18.41
CA VAL A 81 22.29 -8.27 19.36
C VAL A 81 22.82 -7.66 20.68
N GLU A 82 24.14 -7.67 20.95
CA GLU A 82 24.66 -7.28 22.27
C GLU A 82 25.51 -6.00 22.40
N LYS A 83 25.94 -5.31 21.33
CA LYS A 83 26.95 -4.23 21.52
C LYS A 83 26.47 -2.77 21.49
N ASP A 84 25.24 -2.45 21.10
CA ASP A 84 24.79 -1.04 20.98
C ASP A 84 23.80 -0.59 22.09
N LYS A 85 23.91 -1.15 23.31
CA LYS A 85 23.13 -0.70 24.50
C LYS A 85 23.80 0.41 25.33
N LYS A 86 24.88 1.03 24.86
CA LYS A 86 25.53 2.16 25.55
C LYS A 86 25.55 3.39 24.65
N ASP A 87 24.41 4.07 24.58
CA ASP A 87 24.34 5.54 24.51
C ASP A 87 22.87 5.94 24.46
N ARG A 88 22.26 5.95 25.64
CA ARG A 88 20.98 6.60 25.85
C ARG A 88 21.21 8.11 25.81
N GLU A 89 21.29 8.69 24.61
CA GLU A 89 21.09 10.13 24.45
C GLU A 89 19.69 10.46 24.98
N LYS A 90 19.62 11.42 25.92
CA LYS A 90 18.40 11.87 26.58
C LYS A 90 17.30 12.10 25.52
N PRO A 91 16.10 11.50 25.66
CA PRO A 91 15.04 11.72 24.70
C PRO A 91 14.63 13.19 24.74
N ARG A 92 14.97 13.96 23.69
CA ARG A 92 14.25 15.19 23.39
C ARG A 92 12.78 14.79 23.29
N LYS A 93 11.94 15.31 24.18
CA LYS A 93 10.48 15.11 24.23
C LYS A 93 9.86 15.67 22.93
N ARG A 94 10.07 14.99 21.81
CA ARG A 94 9.28 15.18 20.60
C ARG A 94 7.93 14.54 20.92
N THR A 95 6.93 15.39 21.10
CA THR A 95 5.58 15.00 21.47
C THR A 95 5.08 13.95 20.49
N VAL A 96 4.57 12.84 21.01
CA VAL A 96 3.97 11.72 20.27
C VAL A 96 3.01 12.22 19.17
N LYS A 97 2.34 13.35 19.43
CA LYS A 97 1.50 14.10 18.50
C LYS A 97 2.14 14.35 17.13
N TYR A 98 3.44 14.68 17.05
CA TYR A 98 4.10 14.97 15.78
C TYR A 98 4.27 13.70 14.92
N TYR A 99 4.67 12.59 15.53
CA TYR A 99 4.84 11.31 14.82
C TYR A 99 3.49 10.73 14.40
N VAL A 100 2.45 10.85 15.24
CA VAL A 100 1.08 10.45 14.90
C VAL A 100 0.54 11.29 13.74
N LEU A 101 0.67 12.62 13.78
CA LEU A 101 0.23 13.51 12.70
C LEU A 101 0.95 13.23 11.38
N LYS A 102 2.25 12.91 11.44
CA LYS A 102 3.05 12.58 10.25
C LYS A 102 2.66 11.22 9.69
N GLY A 103 2.44 10.20 10.54
CA GLY A 103 1.97 8.88 10.13
C GLY A 103 0.59 8.92 9.51
N VAL A 104 -0.34 9.66 10.11
CA VAL A 104 -1.68 9.90 9.56
C VAL A 104 -1.58 10.54 8.18
N LYS A 105 -0.79 11.61 7.99
CA LYS A 105 -0.65 12.21 6.66
C LYS A 105 -0.10 11.24 5.60
N VAL A 106 0.87 10.40 5.96
CA VAL A 106 1.47 9.43 5.03
C VAL A 106 0.50 8.31 4.66
N ILE A 107 -0.39 7.89 5.57
CA ILE A 107 -1.40 6.85 5.31
C ILE A 107 -2.62 7.42 4.59
N PHE A 108 -3.09 8.60 5.00
CA PHE A 108 -4.31 9.20 4.45
C PHE A 108 -4.09 9.84 3.07
N PHE A 109 -2.87 10.25 2.73
CA PHE A 109 -2.57 10.81 1.41
C PHE A 109 -2.80 9.81 0.24
N PRO A 110 -2.27 8.57 0.27
CA PRO A 110 -2.55 7.58 -0.76
C PRO A 110 -4.02 7.16 -0.77
N ALA A 111 -4.67 7.04 0.40
CA ALA A 111 -6.11 6.78 0.46
C ALA A 111 -6.94 7.91 -0.18
N TYR A 112 -6.57 9.17 0.06
CA TYR A 112 -7.19 10.34 -0.54
C TYR A 112 -7.04 10.36 -2.06
N LEU A 113 -5.85 10.04 -2.59
CA LEU A 113 -5.62 9.94 -4.03
C LEU A 113 -6.50 8.85 -4.69
N ILE A 114 -6.67 7.70 -4.03
CA ILE A 114 -7.55 6.62 -4.51
C ILE A 114 -9.02 7.08 -4.55
N ILE A 115 -9.48 7.80 -3.53
CA ILE A 115 -10.84 8.37 -3.49
C ILE A 115 -11.02 9.39 -4.63
N CYS A 116 -10.06 10.28 -4.84
CA CYS A 116 -10.09 11.23 -5.95
C CYS A 116 -10.13 10.52 -7.31
N ALA A 117 -9.33 9.48 -7.50
CA ALA A 117 -9.35 8.68 -8.72
C ALA A 117 -10.71 7.99 -8.95
N MET A 118 -11.32 7.44 -7.89
CA MET A 118 -12.67 6.87 -7.97
C MET A 118 -13.73 7.90 -8.36
N LEU A 119 -13.70 9.10 -7.77
CA LEU A 119 -14.63 10.19 -8.11
C LEU A 119 -14.50 10.64 -9.57
N ILE A 120 -13.28 10.72 -10.11
CA ILE A 120 -13.04 11.04 -11.51
C ILE A 120 -13.64 9.97 -12.44
N ILE A 121 -13.46 8.69 -12.11
CA ILE A 121 -14.01 7.56 -12.88
C ILE A 121 -15.55 7.58 -12.86
N LEU A 122 -16.15 7.84 -11.69
CA LEU A 122 -17.60 7.94 -11.52
C LEU A 122 -18.20 9.12 -12.32
N ASN A 123 -17.60 10.30 -12.23
CA ASN A 123 -18.05 11.47 -13.01
C ASN A 123 -17.91 11.26 -14.52
N LYS A 124 -16.87 10.53 -14.97
CA LYS A 124 -16.69 10.19 -16.38
C LYS A 124 -17.78 9.25 -16.90
N LYS A 125 -18.27 8.32 -16.06
CA LYS A 125 -19.42 7.46 -16.40
C LYS A 125 -20.73 8.23 -16.49
N ILE A 126 -20.97 9.19 -15.60
CA ILE A 126 -22.19 10.03 -15.63
C ILE A 126 -22.25 10.85 -16.92
N LYS A 127 -21.16 11.51 -17.33
CA LYS A 127 -21.14 12.29 -18.59
C LYS A 127 -21.37 11.43 -19.85
N LYS A 128 -20.87 10.18 -19.87
CA LYS A 128 -21.03 9.28 -21.01
C LYS A 128 -22.47 8.73 -21.13
N ASN A 129 -23.19 8.62 -20.02
CA ASN A 129 -24.58 8.15 -20.00
C ASN A 129 -25.62 9.23 -20.35
N VAL A 130 -25.23 10.51 -20.37
CA VAL A 130 -26.16 11.63 -20.68
C VAL A 130 -26.18 11.99 -22.17
N ILE A 131 -25.23 11.50 -22.99
CA ILE A 131 -25.14 11.84 -24.42
C ILE A 131 -25.94 10.88 -25.34
N ASN A 132 -26.55 9.83 -24.78
CA ASN A 132 -27.39 8.90 -25.54
C ASN A 132 -28.90 9.10 -25.26
N LYS A 133 -29.40 10.32 -25.44
CA LYS A 133 -30.85 10.54 -25.64
C LYS A 133 -31.08 11.71 -26.60
N TYR A 134 -31.31 11.30 -27.85
CA TYR A 134 -32.08 11.92 -28.94
C TYR A 134 -31.69 13.33 -29.40
N GLU A 135 -31.35 13.44 -30.68
CA GLU A 135 -32.25 14.09 -31.67
C GLU A 135 -32.23 13.25 -32.97
N THR A 136 -33.34 12.57 -33.21
CA THR A 136 -33.92 12.36 -34.55
C THR A 136 -34.60 13.64 -34.99
#